data_AF-A0A2V7AAL0-F1
#
_entry.id   AF-A0A2V7AAL0-F1
#
_cell.length_a   1.000
_cell.length_b   1.000
_cell.length_c   1.000
_cell.angle_alpha   90.00
_cell.angle_beta   90.00
_cell.angle_gamma   90.00
#
_symmetry.space_group_name_H-M   'P 1'
#
loop_
_entity.id
_entity.type
_entity.pdbx_description
1 polymer ?
#
loop_
_entity_poly.entity_id
_entity_poly.type
_entity_poly.pdbx_seq_one_letter_code
_entity_poly.pdbx_strand_id
1 'polypeptide(L)' 'MHVRFWGTRGSIAAPGPKTAVYGGNTSCVEVRASDGTVIVLDCGTGARELGLHLSRTLS' A
#
# COMPACT_ATOMS: atom_id res chain seq x y z
N MET A 1 9.67 -12.37 -6.64
CA MET A 1 8.52 -12.03 -5.78
C MET A 1 8.86 -10.76 -5.03
N HIS A 2 8.00 -9.74 -5.08
CA HIS A 2 8.20 -8.46 -4.41
C HIS A 2 6.97 -8.12 -3.56
N VAL A 3 7.18 -7.57 -2.36
CA VAL A 3 6.10 -7.18 -1.45
C VAL A 3 6.28 -5.71 -1.09
N ARG A 4 5.22 -4.92 -1.22
CA ARG A 4 5.22 -3.50 -0.90
C ARG A 4 4.06 -3.15 0.03
N PHE A 5 4.38 -2.44 1.11
CA PHE A 5 3.39 -1.93 2.04
C PHE A 5 2.98 -0.51 1.64
N TRP A 6 1.70 -0.33 1.35
CA TRP A 6 1.08 0.97 1.05
C TRP A 6 0.43 1.60 2.28
N GLY A 7 0.14 0.78 3.30
CA GLY A 7 -0.18 1.21 4.65
C GLY A 7 0.10 0.10 5.65
N THR A 8 0.47 0.50 6.86
CA THR A 8 0.95 -0.38 7.95
C THR A 8 0.24 -0.10 9.27
N ARG A 9 -0.66 0.90 9.31
CA ARG A 9 -1.47 1.19 10.50
C ARG A 9 -2.59 0.15 10.61
N GLY A 10 -3.03 -0.10 11.84
CA GLY A 10 -4.21 -0.92 12.11
C GLY A 10 -5.50 -0.21 11.69
N SER A 11 -6.55 -0.32 12.49
CA SER A 11 -7.89 0.14 12.11
C SER A 11 -8.04 1.64 11.86
N ILE A 12 -7.11 2.47 12.36
CA ILE A 12 -7.21 3.92 12.29
C ILE A 12 -5.97 4.51 11.61
N ALA A 13 -6.20 5.30 10.56
CA ALA A 13 -5.15 6.07 9.92
C ALA A 13 -4.59 7.10 10.92
N ALA A 14 -3.27 7.21 10.98
CA ALA A 14 -2.59 8.12 11.89
C ALA A 14 -1.60 8.98 11.10
N PRO A 15 -2.04 9.90 10.25
CA PRO A 15 -1.15 10.81 9.54
C PRO A 15 -0.56 11.85 10.51
N GLY A 16 0.74 12.13 10.39
CA GLY A 16 1.37 13.22 11.13
C GLY A 16 2.89 13.04 11.35
N PRO A 17 3.57 14.07 11.87
CA PRO A 17 5.02 14.04 12.06
C PRO A 17 5.51 12.88 12.96
N LYS A 18 4.70 12.51 13.97
CA LYS A 18 5.02 11.44 14.93
C LYS A 18 4.97 10.03 14.34
N THR A 19 4.30 9.86 13.20
CA THR A 19 4.07 8.55 12.54
C THR A 19 4.67 8.50 11.14
N ALA A 20 5.37 9.56 10.72
CA ALA A 20 5.93 9.69 9.38
C ALA A 20 6.96 8.60 9.04
N VAL A 21 7.68 8.07 10.04
CA VAL A 21 8.71 7.02 9.85
C VAL A 21 8.12 5.76 9.19
N TYR A 22 6.90 5.36 9.57
CA TYR A 22 6.26 4.14 9.09
C TYR A 22 5.04 4.39 8.20
N GLY A 23 4.62 5.65 8.05
CA GLY A 23 3.46 6.07 7.28
C GLY A 23 2.17 6.16 8.10
N GLY A 24 1.21 6.91 7.56
CA GLY A 24 -0.07 7.19 8.23
C GLY A 24 -1.25 6.31 7.77
N ASN A 25 -1.08 5.52 6.72
CA ASN A 25 -2.16 4.77 6.08
C ASN A 25 -2.48 3.45 6.78
N THR A 26 -3.77 3.08 6.81
CA THR A 26 -4.20 1.74 7.25
C THR A 26 -3.81 0.66 6.23
N SER A 27 -3.81 -0.59 6.68
CA SER A 27 -3.31 -1.76 5.97
C SER A 27 -3.69 -1.82 4.49
N CYS A 28 -2.66 -1.92 3.65
CA CYS A 28 -2.80 -2.24 2.24
C CYS A 28 -1.44 -2.74 1.74
N VAL A 29 -1.39 -3.92 1.13
CA VAL A 29 -0.14 -4.56 0.69
C VAL A 29 -0.28 -5.04 -0.76
N GLU A 30 0.71 -4.71 -1.57
CA GLU A 30 0.88 -5.25 -2.92
C GLU A 30 1.88 -6.41 -2.86
N VAL A 31 1.49 -7.55 -3.44
CA VAL A 31 2.40 -8.66 -3.73
C VAL A 31 2.48 -8.80 -5.24
N ARG A 32 3.68 -8.70 -5.78
CA ARG A 32 3.97 -8.93 -7.20
C ARG A 32 4.68 -10.26 -7.37
N ALA A 33 3.99 -11.20 -7.99
CA ALA A 33 4.52 -12.51 -8.35
C ALA A 33 5.55 -12.41 -9.50
N SER A 34 6.30 -13.48 -9.74
CA SER A 34 7.33 -13.50 -10.79
C SER A 34 6.76 -13.43 -12.20
N ASP A 35 5.52 -13.87 -12.40
CA ASP A 35 4.78 -13.81 -13.67
C ASP A 35 4.11 -12.45 -13.92
N GLY A 36 4.30 -11.48 -13.01
CA GLY A 36 3.70 -10.17 -13.09
C GLY A 36 2.31 -10.05 -12.46
N THR A 37 1.72 -11.15 -11.96
CA THR A 37 0.45 -11.12 -11.24
C THR A 37 0.56 -10.19 -10.03
N VAL A 38 -0.40 -9.27 -9.90
CA VAL A 38 -0.52 -8.35 -8.78
C VAL A 38 -1.64 -8.81 -7.86
N ILE A 39 -1.31 -9.09 -6.61
CA ILE A 39 -2.26 -9.45 -5.56
C ILE A 39 -2.31 -8.30 -4.56
N VAL A 40 -3.52 -7.83 -4.25
CA VAL A 40 -3.75 -6.79 -3.24
C VAL A 40 -4.32 -7.44 -2.00
N LEU A 41 -3.62 -7.28 -0.88
CA LEU A 41 -4.06 -7.75 0.43
C LEU A 41 -4.52 -6.56 1.25
N ASP A 42 -5.82 -6.55 1.57
CA ASP A 42 -6.55 -5.46 2.21
C ASP A 42 -6.59 -4.15 1.38
N CYS A 43 -7.66 -3.40 1.58
CA CYS A 43 -7.96 -2.15 0.90
C CYS A 43 -8.22 -1.03 1.91
N GLY A 44 -7.39 -0.94 2.95
CA GLY A 44 -7.36 0.21 3.84
C GLY A 44 -6.95 1.50 3.11
N THR A 45 -6.72 2.59 3.84
CA THR A 45 -6.47 3.91 3.23
C THR A 45 -5.21 3.94 2.36
N GLY A 46 -4.29 2.99 2.52
CA GLY A 46 -3.14 2.81 1.62
C GLY A 46 -3.52 2.46 0.17
N ALA A 47 -4.72 1.92 -0.05
CA ALA A 47 -5.20 1.54 -1.39
C ALA A 47 -5.26 2.73 -2.36
N ARG A 48 -5.44 3.95 -1.86
CA ARG A 48 -5.43 5.16 -2.69
C ARG A 48 -4.07 5.36 -3.37
N GLU A 49 -2.98 5.28 -2.60
CA GLU A 49 -1.63 5.45 -3.13
C GLU A 49 -1.22 4.28 -4.02
N LEU A 50 -1.63 3.05 -3.67
CA LEU A 50 -1.48 1.88 -4.54
C LEU A 50 -2.16 2.11 -5.89
N GLY A 51 -3.43 2.54 -5.91
CA GLY A 51 -4.18 2.76 -7.14
C GLY A 51 -3.52 3.82 -8.04
N LEU A 52 -3.05 4.93 -7.44
CA LEU A 52 -2.28 5.94 -8.15
C LEU A 52 -0.98 5.37 -8.73
N HIS A 53 -0.27 4.53 -7.99
CA HIS A 53 0.95 3.89 -8.48
C HIS A 53 0.69 2.93 -9.64
N LEU A 54 -0.32 2.07 -9.53
CA LEU A 54 -0.69 1.13 -10.59
C LEU A 54 -1.13 1.85 -11.86
N SER A 55 -1.91 2.94 -11.74
CA SER A 55 -2.34 3.73 -12.90
C SER A 55 -1.19 4.33 -13.70
N ARG A 56 -0.03 4.56 -13.06
CA ARG A 56 1.17 5.10 -13.71
C ARG A 56 2.13 4.04 -14.24
N THR A 57 2.02 2.81 -13.73
CA THR A 57 2.99 1.73 -14.01
C THR A 57 2.42 0.63 -14.89
N LEU A 58 1.09 0.56 -15.07
CA LEU A 58 0.41 -0.38 -15.97
C LEU A 58 0.12 0.25 -17.35
N SER A 59 1.03 1.08 -17.86
CA SER A 59 0.97 1.68 -19.19
C SER A 59 1.56 0.75 -20.25
#